data_AF-A0A7Y4TQ74-F1
#
_entry.id   AF-A0A7Y4TQ74-F1
#
_cell.length_a   1.000
_cell.length_b   1.000
_cell.length_c   1.000
_cell.angle_alpha   90.00
_cell.angle_beta   90.00
_cell.angle_gamma   90.00
#
_symmetry.space_group_name_H-M   'P 1'
#
loop_
_entity.id
_entity.type
_entity.pdbx_description
1 polymer ?
#
loop_
_entity_poly.entity_id
_entity_poly.type
_entity_poly.pdbx_seq_one_letter_code
_entity_poly.pdbx_strand_id
1 'polypeptide(L)'
;MENLKAILKLFYSPASAMSDLMDHGSWVFAAVAVLFVSMAFFATVTAPLETAYRIPSISEFYEPEYDEVSEAQAKAKFDKAQSDYDRAMSARRTIPLVGDRFFKFFSFDAAKFYQPLLALSVFYVPAAILLMTFFGIGSFGLVLRRDYGTLAVCTLSAWAAAHLPFAVVGILLYSQSPDPQVYLALWAASGLLFGVFMIFALRTALGTGYGPAVAVVGLAWLSLSLGTLVMQYVSPWLFSPFLLFYAYMYLGGSIGGEVRGFGNAMRQKQNFKRFLHNATVNPKDADAHVQLALIYLQRRQEAKAVDHLRKALEIDETEIDANYEMGKIERGHGNLQEALNHFATVVEQNDKHALSEVWREIGITYLDADMLDEAHNALEKFTIRRSADVEGLYYFGKVLKAQGNLDEARKMFEQTIDYAKAAPDFSRRGTTHWSKLAKKEL
;
A
#
# COMPACT_ATOMS: atom_id res chain seq x y z
N MET A 1 -8.75 11.32 13.62
CA MET A 1 -8.14 11.99 14.80
C MET A 1 -6.92 11.26 15.33
N GLU A 2 -6.90 9.93 15.37
CA GLU A 2 -5.77 9.15 15.94
C GLU A 2 -4.43 9.39 15.25
N ASN A 3 -4.39 9.40 13.91
CA ASN A 3 -3.15 9.70 13.17
C ASN A 3 -2.55 11.07 13.52
N LEU A 4 -3.39 12.10 13.68
CA LEU A 4 -2.94 13.43 14.05
C LEU A 4 -2.37 13.45 15.48
N LYS A 5 -3.04 12.76 16.41
CA LYS A 5 -2.54 12.59 17.79
C LYS A 5 -1.17 11.90 17.79
N ALA A 6 -1.00 10.86 16.98
CA ALA A 6 0.28 10.14 16.87
C ALA A 6 1.40 11.03 16.28
N ILE A 7 1.10 11.86 15.28
CA ILE A 7 2.05 12.85 14.74
C ILE A 7 2.47 13.85 15.83
N LEU A 8 1.53 14.41 16.58
CA LEU A 8 1.84 15.34 17.68
C LEU A 8 2.56 14.66 18.84
N LYS A 9 2.33 13.36 19.03
CA LYS A 9 2.99 12.54 20.06
C LYS A 9 4.50 12.37 19.81
N LEU A 10 4.97 12.54 18.57
CA LEU A 10 6.38 12.47 18.22
C LEU A 10 7.25 13.47 18.99
N PHE A 11 6.71 14.64 19.34
CA PHE A 11 7.47 15.70 20.00
C PHE A 11 7.81 15.40 21.46
N TYR A 12 7.03 14.55 22.14
CA TYR A 12 7.24 14.25 23.57
C TYR A 12 7.48 12.76 23.87
N SER A 13 7.05 11.84 23.00
CA SER A 13 7.25 10.40 23.19
C SER A 13 7.47 9.65 21.86
N PRO A 14 8.58 9.94 21.15
CA PRO A 14 8.78 9.50 19.76
C PRO A 14 8.75 7.97 19.58
N ALA A 15 9.30 7.18 20.52
CA ALA A 15 9.24 5.73 20.42
C ALA A 15 7.81 5.17 20.49
N SER A 16 6.99 5.70 21.42
CA SER A 16 5.58 5.29 21.55
C SER A 16 4.75 5.78 20.37
N ALA A 17 4.98 7.02 19.92
CA ALA A 17 4.34 7.56 18.72
C ALA A 17 4.62 6.71 17.48
N MET A 18 5.87 6.26 17.30
CA MET A 18 6.22 5.38 16.18
C MET A 18 5.48 4.04 16.27
N SER A 19 5.36 3.45 17.46
CA SER A 19 4.55 2.24 17.66
C SER A 19 3.08 2.48 17.29
N ASP A 20 2.49 3.60 17.72
CA ASP A 20 1.10 3.95 17.39
C ASP A 20 0.91 4.13 15.88
N LEU A 21 1.87 4.77 15.19
CA LEU A 21 1.88 4.94 13.73
C LEU A 21 2.04 3.61 13.00
N MET A 22 2.78 2.65 13.54
CA MET A 22 2.89 1.31 12.97
C MET A 22 1.59 0.50 13.10
N ASP A 23 0.83 0.78 14.15
CA ASP A 23 -0.34 -0.01 14.53
C ASP A 23 -1.63 0.50 13.89
N HIS A 24 -1.75 1.82 13.78
CA HIS A 24 -2.98 2.49 13.34
C HIS A 24 -2.76 3.54 12.24
N GLY A 25 -1.51 3.73 11.82
CA GLY A 25 -1.15 4.75 10.84
C GLY A 25 -1.79 4.52 9.48
N SER A 26 -2.50 5.54 9.00
CA SER A 26 -3.04 5.54 7.63
C SER A 26 -2.03 6.14 6.66
N TRP A 27 -1.65 5.37 5.63
CA TRP A 27 -0.78 5.83 4.55
C TRP A 27 -1.37 7.02 3.79
N VAL A 28 -2.68 7.00 3.52
CA VAL A 28 -3.37 8.11 2.83
C VAL A 28 -3.30 9.38 3.67
N PHE A 29 -3.55 9.28 4.98
CA PHE A 29 -3.44 10.42 5.86
C PHE A 29 -2.01 10.97 5.90
N ALA A 30 -1.01 10.09 6.03
CA ALA A 30 0.39 10.49 6.05
C ALA A 30 0.81 11.17 4.74
N ALA A 31 0.37 10.66 3.58
CA ALA A 31 0.62 11.27 2.28
C ALA A 31 -0.01 12.66 2.15
N VAL A 32 -1.28 12.82 2.53
CA VAL A 32 -1.98 14.12 2.53
C VAL A 32 -1.30 15.11 3.48
N ALA A 33 -0.91 14.65 4.68
CA ALA A 33 -0.19 15.48 5.65
C ALA A 33 1.15 15.95 5.09
N VAL A 34 1.93 15.08 4.44
CA VAL A 34 3.18 15.46 3.78
C VAL A 34 2.95 16.50 2.70
N LEU A 35 1.93 16.34 1.84
CA LEU A 35 1.65 17.33 0.79
C LEU A 35 1.28 18.69 1.37
N PHE A 36 0.39 18.73 2.37
CA PHE A 36 -0.04 19.98 2.98
C PHE A 36 1.09 20.68 3.73
N VAL A 37 1.83 19.94 4.56
CA VAL A 37 2.98 20.48 5.31
C VAL A 37 4.09 20.90 4.34
N SER A 38 4.37 20.12 3.31
CA SER A 38 5.41 20.48 2.32
C SER A 38 5.01 21.72 1.55
N MET A 39 3.73 21.91 1.20
CA MET A 39 3.24 23.14 0.57
C MET A 39 3.40 24.36 1.49
N ALA A 40 3.02 24.25 2.77
CA ALA A 40 3.15 25.34 3.73
C ALA A 40 4.62 25.68 4.03
N PHE A 41 5.45 24.66 4.29
CA PHE A 41 6.88 24.81 4.52
C PHE A 41 7.59 25.38 3.29
N PHE A 42 7.16 24.94 2.11
CA PHE A 42 7.65 25.48 0.85
C PHE A 42 7.38 26.99 0.75
N ALA A 43 6.13 27.42 0.91
CA ALA A 43 5.73 28.81 0.77
C ALA A 43 6.39 29.75 1.80
N THR A 44 6.74 29.24 2.98
CA THR A 44 7.12 30.06 4.13
C THR A 44 8.60 30.02 4.46
N VAL A 45 9.30 28.94 4.15
CA VAL A 45 10.72 28.74 4.48
C VAL A 45 11.55 28.52 3.22
N THR A 46 11.13 27.61 2.34
CA THR A 46 11.91 27.21 1.17
C THR A 46 11.92 28.28 0.07
N ALA A 47 10.79 28.93 -0.23
CA ALA A 47 10.71 29.94 -1.29
C ALA A 47 11.59 31.19 -1.01
N PRO A 48 11.63 31.73 0.23
CA PRO A 48 12.60 32.78 0.59
C PRO A 48 14.06 32.33 0.42
N LEU A 49 14.38 31.08 0.75
CA LEU A 49 15.73 30.52 0.58
C LEU A 49 16.11 30.38 -0.88
N GLU A 50 15.19 29.91 -1.72
CA GLU A 50 15.44 29.86 -3.15
C GLU A 50 15.68 31.27 -3.69
N THR A 51 14.84 32.25 -3.34
CA THR A 51 15.03 33.63 -3.79
C THR A 51 16.40 34.20 -3.39
N ALA A 52 16.86 33.88 -2.17
CA ALA A 52 18.12 34.38 -1.65
C ALA A 52 19.36 33.66 -2.21
N TYR A 53 19.25 32.36 -2.49
CA TYR A 53 20.38 31.48 -2.81
C TYR A 53 20.27 30.78 -4.17
N ARG A 54 19.30 31.09 -5.04
CA ARG A 54 19.16 30.48 -6.38
C ARG A 54 20.41 30.70 -7.22
N ILE A 55 20.85 29.66 -7.93
CA ILE A 55 21.86 29.79 -8.99
C ILE A 55 21.09 30.12 -10.27
N PRO A 56 21.20 31.34 -10.84
CA PRO A 56 20.55 31.66 -12.09
C PRO A 56 21.15 30.81 -13.23
N SER A 57 20.38 30.51 -14.28
CA SER A 57 20.92 29.87 -15.47
C SER A 57 21.23 30.90 -16.56
N ILE A 58 22.25 30.63 -17.39
CA ILE A 58 22.61 31.52 -18.51
C ILE A 58 21.44 31.74 -19.48
N SER A 59 20.56 30.74 -19.62
CA SER A 59 19.34 30.82 -20.42
C SER A 59 18.35 31.88 -19.95
N GLU A 60 18.42 32.33 -18.68
CA GLU A 60 17.57 33.43 -18.18
C GLU A 60 17.98 34.79 -18.77
N PHE A 61 19.24 34.93 -19.21
CA PHE A 61 19.80 36.17 -19.77
C PHE A 61 19.91 36.15 -21.30
N TYR A 62 19.63 35.00 -21.91
CA TYR A 62 19.76 34.79 -23.35
C TYR A 62 18.37 34.60 -23.98
N GLU A 63 17.91 35.62 -24.71
CA GLU A 63 16.68 35.57 -25.50
C GLU A 63 17.01 35.11 -26.94
N PRO A 64 16.64 33.89 -27.36
CA PRO A 64 16.82 33.46 -28.73
C PRO A 64 15.81 34.16 -29.65
N GLU A 65 16.29 34.97 -30.58
CA GLU A 65 15.50 35.43 -31.73
C GLU A 65 15.63 34.40 -32.86
N TYR A 66 14.49 34.00 -33.43
CA TYR A 66 14.41 33.01 -34.51
C TYR A 66 14.45 33.62 -35.91
N ASP A 67 14.51 34.95 -36.01
CA ASP A 67 14.68 35.67 -37.27
C ASP A 67 16.11 35.51 -37.81
N GLU A 68 16.33 35.82 -39.10
CA GLU A 68 17.65 35.79 -39.75
C GLU A 68 18.60 36.84 -39.14
N VAL A 69 19.15 36.54 -37.97
CA VAL A 69 20.15 37.32 -37.27
C VAL A 69 21.54 36.90 -37.79
N SER A 70 22.39 37.85 -38.15
CA SER A 70 23.75 37.52 -38.61
C SER A 70 24.56 36.86 -37.49
N GLU A 71 25.51 35.96 -37.83
CA GLU A 71 26.34 35.24 -36.85
C GLU A 71 27.04 36.18 -35.84
N ALA A 72 27.46 37.37 -36.31
CA ALA A 72 28.07 38.39 -35.47
C ALA A 72 27.11 38.97 -34.42
N GLN A 73 25.82 39.16 -34.78
CA GLN A 73 24.80 39.66 -33.87
C GLN A 73 24.39 38.60 -32.84
N ALA A 74 24.30 37.32 -33.25
CA ALA A 74 24.04 36.21 -32.34
C ALA A 74 25.16 36.08 -31.29
N LYS A 75 26.42 36.17 -31.74
CA LYS A 75 27.59 36.15 -30.85
C LYS A 75 27.59 37.34 -29.86
N ALA A 76 27.33 38.55 -30.34
CA ALA A 76 27.27 39.73 -29.48
C ALA A 76 26.18 39.62 -28.40
N LYS A 77 25.02 39.04 -28.72
CA LYS A 77 23.95 38.77 -27.74
C LYS A 77 24.36 37.71 -26.73
N PHE A 78 25.00 36.63 -27.17
CA PHE A 78 25.52 35.61 -26.26
C PHE A 78 26.58 36.18 -25.30
N ASP A 79 27.53 36.96 -25.80
CA ASP A 79 28.56 37.60 -24.99
C ASP A 79 27.96 38.58 -23.96
N LYS A 80 26.93 39.32 -24.34
CA LYS A 80 26.16 40.17 -23.42
C LYS A 80 25.47 39.34 -22.33
N ALA A 81 24.74 38.29 -22.72
CA ALA A 81 24.07 37.38 -21.79
C ALA A 81 25.05 36.72 -20.81
N GLN A 82 26.23 36.32 -21.29
CA GLN A 82 27.32 35.79 -20.46
C GLN A 82 27.80 36.85 -19.45
N SER A 83 28.00 38.09 -19.89
CA SER A 83 28.43 39.17 -18.99
C SER A 83 27.39 39.51 -17.91
N ASP A 84 26.11 39.49 -18.26
CA ASP A 84 25.00 39.75 -17.33
C ASP A 84 24.83 38.57 -16.35
N TYR A 85 25.02 37.33 -16.84
CA TYR A 85 25.10 36.13 -16.01
C TYR A 85 26.26 36.21 -15.00
N ASP A 86 27.47 36.58 -15.43
CA ASP A 86 28.64 36.70 -14.55
C ASP A 86 28.44 37.80 -13.49
N ARG A 87 27.79 38.91 -13.86
CA ARG A 87 27.38 39.97 -12.92
C ARG A 87 26.36 39.45 -11.90
N ALA A 88 25.35 38.71 -12.35
CA ALA A 88 24.35 38.12 -11.46
C ALA A 88 24.98 37.09 -10.50
N MET A 89 25.91 36.27 -11.00
CA MET A 89 26.64 35.29 -10.19
C MET A 89 27.52 35.92 -9.12
N SER A 90 28.17 37.04 -9.42
CA SER A 90 29.04 37.75 -8.46
C SER A 90 28.27 38.57 -7.41
N ALA A 91 27.08 39.09 -7.74
CA ALA A 91 26.21 39.82 -6.80
C ALA A 91 25.38 38.91 -5.87
N ARG A 92 25.39 37.60 -6.13
CA ARG A 92 24.61 36.58 -5.45
C ARG A 92 25.11 36.32 -4.03
N ARG A 93 24.19 36.00 -3.11
CA ARG A 93 24.55 35.46 -1.80
C ARG A 93 24.89 33.97 -1.93
N THR A 94 25.99 33.54 -1.30
CA THR A 94 26.38 32.13 -1.23
C THR A 94 26.01 31.53 0.12
N ILE A 95 25.79 30.21 0.16
CA ILE A 95 25.51 29.51 1.42
C ILE A 95 26.78 29.56 2.30
N PRO A 96 26.66 30.01 3.56
CA PRO A 96 27.79 30.04 4.47
C PRO A 96 28.40 28.63 4.66
N LEU A 97 29.72 28.55 4.79
CA LEU A 97 30.52 27.34 5.04
C LEU A 97 30.65 26.34 3.87
N VAL A 98 29.62 26.16 3.03
CA VAL A 98 29.57 25.05 2.05
C VAL A 98 29.58 25.51 0.59
N GLY A 99 29.24 26.77 0.32
CA GLY A 99 29.28 27.37 -1.01
C GLY A 99 28.37 26.71 -2.05
N ASP A 100 28.65 26.98 -3.33
CA ASP A 100 27.73 26.69 -4.44
C ASP A 100 27.67 25.21 -4.84
N ARG A 101 28.70 24.43 -4.48
CA ARG A 101 28.76 23.00 -4.81
C ARG A 101 27.68 22.22 -4.07
N PHE A 102 27.35 22.61 -2.84
CA PHE A 102 26.29 21.99 -2.05
C PHE A 102 24.89 22.36 -2.57
N PHE A 103 24.71 23.59 -3.04
CA PHE A 103 23.44 24.09 -3.58
C PHE A 103 22.97 23.28 -4.81
N LYS A 104 23.90 22.78 -5.64
CA LYS A 104 23.58 21.93 -6.80
C LYS A 104 22.99 20.55 -6.41
N PHE A 105 23.24 20.07 -5.19
CA PHE A 105 22.69 18.81 -4.67
C PHE A 105 21.41 19.01 -3.85
N PHE A 106 21.21 20.20 -3.27
CA PHE A 106 20.07 20.57 -2.43
C PHE A 106 19.35 21.80 -2.99
N SER A 107 18.82 21.70 -4.22
CA SER A 107 18.03 22.80 -4.79
C SER A 107 16.71 22.98 -4.03
N PHE A 108 16.36 24.23 -3.77
CA PHE A 108 15.12 24.62 -3.10
C PHE A 108 13.98 24.88 -4.10
N ASP A 109 13.91 24.09 -5.18
CA ASP A 109 13.02 24.33 -6.33
C ASP A 109 11.56 24.53 -5.90
N ALA A 110 11.05 25.74 -6.16
CA ALA A 110 9.78 26.19 -5.65
C ALA A 110 8.54 25.48 -6.18
N ALA A 111 8.65 24.89 -7.37
CA ALA A 111 7.45 24.52 -8.12
C ALA A 111 6.85 23.17 -7.67
N LYS A 112 7.45 22.47 -6.69
CA LYS A 112 7.25 21.01 -6.55
C LYS A 112 6.98 20.55 -5.12
N PHE A 113 5.91 21.05 -4.50
CA PHE A 113 5.46 20.64 -3.15
C PHE A 113 5.23 19.12 -2.98
N TYR A 114 5.02 18.37 -4.05
CA TYR A 114 4.82 16.92 -4.05
C TYR A 114 6.12 16.11 -4.10
N GLN A 115 7.26 16.72 -4.46
CA GLN A 115 8.54 16.01 -4.56
C GLN A 115 8.93 15.29 -3.26
N PRO A 116 8.76 15.87 -2.05
CA PRO A 116 9.07 15.17 -0.80
C PRO A 116 8.32 13.85 -0.65
N LEU A 117 7.05 13.79 -1.01
CA LEU A 117 6.24 12.56 -0.94
C LEU A 117 6.86 11.45 -1.81
N LEU A 118 7.23 11.79 -3.04
CA LEU A 118 7.84 10.83 -3.99
C LEU A 118 9.27 10.46 -3.59
N ALA A 119 10.07 11.45 -3.19
CA ALA A 119 11.46 11.24 -2.74
C ALA A 119 11.50 10.30 -1.53
N LEU A 120 10.62 10.51 -0.54
CA LEU A 120 10.54 9.67 0.64
C LEU A 120 10.08 8.25 0.29
N SER A 121 9.02 8.12 -0.51
CA SER A 121 8.39 6.83 -0.78
C SER A 121 9.20 5.96 -1.76
N VAL A 122 9.78 6.56 -2.79
CA VAL A 122 10.45 5.84 -3.89
C VAL A 122 11.95 5.68 -3.64
N PHE A 123 12.60 6.63 -2.98
CA PHE A 123 14.05 6.62 -2.80
C PHE A 123 14.45 6.38 -1.36
N TYR A 124 13.97 7.21 -0.42
CA TYR A 124 14.45 7.16 0.96
C TYR A 124 14.08 5.86 1.69
N VAL A 125 12.81 5.44 1.66
CA VAL A 125 12.38 4.21 2.35
C VAL A 125 13.08 2.97 1.79
N PRO A 126 13.13 2.74 0.46
CA PRO A 126 13.89 1.62 -0.10
C PRO A 126 15.39 1.70 0.18
N ALA A 127 16.00 2.89 0.12
CA ALA A 127 17.42 3.06 0.44
C ALA A 127 17.70 2.76 1.92
N ALA A 128 16.85 3.23 2.84
CA ALA A 128 16.96 2.92 4.26
C ALA A 128 16.85 1.40 4.49
N ILE A 129 15.88 0.73 3.86
CA ILE A 129 15.75 -0.74 3.95
C ILE A 129 16.99 -1.45 3.41
N LEU A 130 17.48 -1.04 2.23
CA LEU A 130 18.68 -1.60 1.62
C LEU A 130 19.89 -1.44 2.53
N LEU A 131 20.12 -0.23 3.06
CA LEU A 131 21.22 0.05 3.97
C LEU A 131 21.12 -0.76 5.27
N MET A 132 19.90 -0.99 5.76
CA MET A 132 19.69 -1.80 6.95
C MET A 132 20.04 -3.28 6.71
N THR A 133 19.97 -3.79 5.48
CA THR A 133 20.35 -5.19 5.21
C THR A 133 21.81 -5.50 5.52
N PHE A 134 22.71 -4.51 5.43
CA PHE A 134 24.12 -4.66 5.85
C PHE A 134 24.30 -4.88 7.36
N PHE A 135 23.26 -4.65 8.16
CA PHE A 135 23.25 -4.88 9.60
C PHE A 135 22.51 -6.17 10.01
N GLY A 136 22.27 -7.08 9.06
CA GLY A 136 21.84 -8.46 9.37
C GLY A 136 20.33 -8.67 9.58
N ILE A 137 19.48 -7.74 9.14
CA ILE A 137 18.01 -7.86 9.30
C ILE A 137 17.31 -8.75 8.25
N GLY A 138 18.07 -9.33 7.31
CA GLY A 138 17.58 -10.20 6.23
C GLY A 138 17.87 -9.67 4.83
N SER A 139 17.38 -10.38 3.81
CA SER A 139 17.56 -9.98 2.41
C SER A 139 16.66 -8.80 2.02
N PHE A 140 17.16 -7.93 1.14
CA PHE A 140 16.47 -6.70 0.74
C PHE A 140 15.04 -6.95 0.26
N GLY A 141 14.84 -7.91 -0.65
CA GLY A 141 13.52 -8.22 -1.18
C GLY A 141 12.52 -8.70 -0.12
N LEU A 142 12.99 -9.44 0.89
CA LEU A 142 12.13 -9.92 1.98
C LEU A 142 11.72 -8.77 2.89
N VAL A 143 12.68 -7.95 3.33
CA VAL A 143 12.43 -6.82 4.24
C VAL A 143 11.59 -5.75 3.53
N LEU A 144 11.84 -5.49 2.24
CA LEU A 144 11.05 -4.56 1.44
C LEU A 144 9.58 -4.99 1.38
N ARG A 145 9.29 -6.27 1.10
CA ARG A 145 7.90 -6.75 1.05
C ARG A 145 7.22 -6.74 2.41
N ARG A 146 7.96 -7.01 3.49
CA ARG A 146 7.43 -7.13 4.85
C ARG A 146 7.19 -5.78 5.51
N ASP A 147 8.15 -4.87 5.43
CA ASP A 147 8.23 -3.69 6.30
C ASP A 147 8.07 -2.35 5.56
N TYR A 148 8.08 -2.34 4.22
CA TYR A 148 8.00 -1.09 3.45
C TYR A 148 6.80 -0.23 3.84
N GLY A 149 5.60 -0.80 3.99
CA GLY A 149 4.41 0.00 4.34
C GLY A 149 4.45 0.60 5.72
N THR A 150 4.89 -0.19 6.68
CA THR A 150 5.05 0.27 8.05
C THR A 150 6.08 1.41 8.11
N LEU A 151 7.24 1.22 7.48
CA LEU A 151 8.31 2.21 7.47
C LEU A 151 7.94 3.45 6.64
N ALA A 152 7.22 3.31 5.54
CA ALA A 152 6.74 4.42 4.73
C ALA A 152 5.75 5.31 5.50
N VAL A 153 4.78 4.72 6.22
CA VAL A 153 3.84 5.50 7.04
C VAL A 153 4.58 6.28 8.13
N CYS A 154 5.52 5.63 8.83
CA CYS A 154 6.35 6.30 9.84
C CYS A 154 7.21 7.41 9.22
N THR A 155 7.79 7.17 8.05
CA THR A 155 8.65 8.14 7.36
C THR A 155 7.88 9.38 6.92
N LEU A 156 6.73 9.19 6.27
CA LEU A 156 5.86 10.29 5.84
C LEU A 156 5.34 11.08 7.05
N SER A 157 4.91 10.38 8.10
CA SER A 157 4.44 11.02 9.33
C SER A 157 5.56 11.79 10.05
N ALA A 158 6.77 11.23 10.09
CA ALA A 158 7.96 11.89 10.65
C ALA A 158 8.33 13.14 9.86
N TRP A 159 8.25 13.10 8.52
CA TRP A 159 8.49 14.27 7.68
C TRP A 159 7.48 15.38 7.96
N ALA A 160 6.18 15.05 7.97
CA ALA A 160 5.12 16.00 8.26
C ALA A 160 5.29 16.59 9.67
N ALA A 161 5.58 15.76 10.68
CA ALA A 161 5.83 16.22 12.04
C ALA A 161 7.03 17.17 12.13
N ALA A 162 8.15 16.79 11.51
CA ALA A 162 9.39 17.53 11.63
C ALA A 162 9.32 18.92 10.99
N HIS A 163 8.58 19.09 9.88
CA HIS A 163 8.53 20.35 9.14
C HIS A 163 7.38 21.27 9.57
N LEU A 164 6.31 20.72 10.16
CA LEU A 164 5.14 21.50 10.58
C LEU A 164 5.45 22.68 11.50
N PRO A 165 6.20 22.54 12.62
CA PRO A 165 6.45 23.67 13.51
C PRO A 165 7.28 24.77 12.83
N PHE A 166 8.22 24.40 11.96
CA PHE A 166 9.05 25.36 11.23
C PHE A 166 8.27 26.09 10.14
N ALA A 167 7.31 25.42 9.49
CA ALA A 167 6.38 26.08 8.59
C ALA A 167 5.53 27.13 9.34
N VAL A 168 5.04 26.80 10.53
CA VAL A 168 4.28 27.75 11.38
C VAL A 168 5.16 28.95 11.79
N VAL A 169 6.41 28.69 12.20
CA VAL A 169 7.37 29.78 12.50
C VAL A 169 7.62 30.63 11.25
N GLY A 170 7.77 30.01 10.08
CA GLY A 170 7.89 30.73 8.79
C GLY A 170 6.70 31.66 8.51
N ILE A 171 5.47 31.23 8.79
CA ILE A 171 4.26 32.08 8.66
C ILE A 171 4.37 33.30 9.59
N LEU A 172 4.76 33.09 10.85
CA LEU A 172 4.89 34.18 11.83
C LEU A 172 5.97 35.19 11.44
N LEU A 173 7.04 34.70 10.80
CA LEU A 173 8.16 35.51 10.35
C LEU A 173 7.93 36.16 8.97
N TYR A 174 6.92 35.73 8.22
CA TYR A 174 6.68 36.17 6.84
C TYR A 174 6.57 37.70 6.70
N SER A 175 5.92 38.37 7.67
CA SER A 175 5.75 39.83 7.67
C SER A 175 6.99 40.61 8.13
N GLN A 176 7.99 39.93 8.71
CA GLN A 176 9.16 40.54 9.34
C GLN A 176 10.38 40.59 8.43
N SER A 177 10.32 39.98 7.24
CA SER A 177 11.41 39.90 6.26
C SER A 177 12.79 39.60 6.89
N PRO A 178 12.91 38.54 7.70
CA PRO A 178 14.17 38.21 8.38
C PRO A 178 15.28 37.85 7.38
N ASP A 179 16.52 37.89 7.85
CA ASP A 179 17.68 37.51 7.04
C ASP A 179 17.52 36.04 6.53
N PRO A 180 17.87 35.76 5.25
CA PRO A 180 17.91 34.41 4.69
C PRO A 180 18.58 33.33 5.56
N GLN A 181 19.55 33.69 6.40
CA GLN A 181 20.19 32.78 7.34
C GLN A 181 19.22 32.21 8.38
N VAL A 182 18.19 32.96 8.78
CA VAL A 182 17.15 32.49 9.70
C VAL A 182 16.35 31.36 9.05
N TYR A 183 15.91 31.55 7.80
CA TYR A 183 15.23 30.50 7.06
C TYR A 183 16.11 29.28 6.84
N LEU A 184 17.41 29.48 6.63
CA LEU A 184 18.37 28.39 6.45
C LEU A 184 18.52 27.57 7.74
N ALA A 185 18.55 28.26 8.88
CA ALA A 185 18.56 27.61 10.19
C ALA A 185 17.25 26.85 10.45
N LEU A 186 16.09 27.40 10.10
CA LEU A 186 14.80 26.70 10.21
C LEU A 186 14.78 25.44 9.34
N TRP A 187 15.29 25.52 8.11
CA TRP A 187 15.40 24.39 7.19
C TRP A 187 16.35 23.30 7.69
N ALA A 188 17.54 23.70 8.18
CA ALA A 188 18.50 22.74 8.73
C ALA A 188 17.95 22.08 10.00
N ALA A 189 17.30 22.84 10.88
CA ALA A 189 16.70 22.33 12.11
C ALA A 189 15.53 21.37 11.83
N SER A 190 14.67 21.65 10.84
CA SER A 190 13.60 20.73 10.44
C SER A 190 14.15 19.42 9.89
N GLY A 191 15.22 19.48 9.08
CA GLY A 191 15.94 18.31 8.60
C GLY A 191 16.52 17.48 9.76
N LEU A 192 17.25 18.11 10.68
CA LEU A 192 17.81 17.40 11.85
C LEU A 192 16.71 16.72 12.68
N LEU A 193 15.59 17.40 12.91
CA LEU A 193 14.46 16.83 13.62
C LEU A 193 13.85 15.62 12.89
N PHE A 194 13.72 15.70 11.57
CA PHE A 194 13.29 14.55 10.75
C PHE A 194 14.26 13.37 10.91
N GLY A 195 15.57 13.62 10.89
CA GLY A 195 16.59 12.61 11.15
C GLY A 195 16.42 11.93 12.51
N VAL A 196 16.18 12.71 13.57
CA VAL A 196 15.90 12.18 14.92
C VAL A 196 14.68 11.27 14.91
N PHE A 197 13.55 11.71 14.33
CA PHE A 197 12.35 10.87 14.24
C PHE A 197 12.60 9.60 13.43
N MET A 198 13.39 9.66 12.36
CA MET A 198 13.73 8.49 11.56
C MET A 198 14.58 7.47 12.30
N ILE A 199 15.46 7.90 13.21
CA ILE A 199 16.21 6.97 14.09
C ILE A 199 15.21 6.16 14.94
N PHE A 200 14.21 6.82 15.53
CA PHE A 200 13.17 6.13 16.29
C PHE A 200 12.29 5.24 15.40
N ALA A 201 11.97 5.67 14.18
CA ALA A 201 11.20 4.87 13.23
C ALA A 201 11.93 3.57 12.87
N LEU A 202 13.20 3.63 12.49
CA LEU A 202 13.99 2.45 12.12
C LEU A 202 14.18 1.50 13.30
N ARG A 203 14.43 2.04 14.50
CA ARG A 203 14.55 1.23 15.71
C ARG A 203 13.25 0.50 16.04
N THR A 204 12.11 1.18 15.94
CA THR A 204 10.80 0.62 16.32
C THR A 204 10.27 -0.33 15.25
N ALA A 205 10.44 0.01 13.96
CA ALA A 205 9.94 -0.78 12.84
C ALA A 205 10.79 -2.00 12.53
N LEU A 206 12.13 -1.89 12.65
CA LEU A 206 13.07 -2.94 12.26
C LEU A 206 13.81 -3.58 13.44
N GLY A 207 13.53 -3.16 14.68
CA GLY A 207 14.07 -3.78 15.90
C GLY A 207 15.57 -3.60 16.09
N THR A 208 16.15 -2.49 15.62
CA THR A 208 17.60 -2.29 15.56
C THR A 208 18.15 -1.38 16.67
N GLY A 209 19.46 -1.46 16.91
CA GLY A 209 20.15 -0.55 17.84
C GLY A 209 20.28 0.88 17.31
N TYR A 210 20.59 1.83 18.20
CA TYR A 210 20.78 3.24 17.83
C TYR A 210 21.93 3.46 16.85
N GLY A 211 23.04 2.71 16.99
CA GLY A 211 24.21 2.83 16.10
C GLY A 211 23.86 2.60 14.63
N PRO A 212 23.33 1.42 14.25
CA PRO A 212 22.86 1.15 12.89
C PRO A 212 21.83 2.16 12.40
N ALA A 213 20.85 2.53 13.24
CA ALA A 213 19.81 3.48 12.85
C ALA A 213 20.38 4.87 12.51
N VAL A 214 21.31 5.39 13.32
CA VAL A 214 22.01 6.67 13.06
C VAL A 214 22.81 6.61 11.76
N ALA A 215 23.58 5.53 11.56
CA ALA A 215 24.39 5.35 10.36
C ALA A 215 23.50 5.29 9.10
N VAL A 216 22.40 4.53 9.15
CA VAL A 216 21.46 4.44 8.02
C VAL A 216 20.76 5.75 7.75
N VAL A 217 20.28 6.49 8.77
CA VAL A 217 19.64 7.79 8.53
C VAL A 217 20.61 8.77 7.86
N GLY A 218 21.87 8.81 8.31
CA GLY A 218 22.89 9.67 7.72
C GLY A 218 23.19 9.32 6.25
N LEU A 219 23.32 8.02 5.94
CA LEU A 219 23.60 7.56 4.57
C LEU A 219 22.37 7.64 3.65
N ALA A 220 21.19 7.32 4.15
CA ALA A 220 19.94 7.41 3.40
C ALA A 220 19.58 8.86 3.03
N TRP A 221 20.12 9.86 3.73
CA TRP A 221 19.95 11.26 3.36
C TRP A 221 20.43 11.56 1.93
N LEU A 222 21.48 10.85 1.47
CA LEU A 222 21.99 10.96 0.10
C LEU A 222 20.95 10.53 -0.94
N SER A 223 20.07 9.56 -0.62
CA SER A 223 19.04 9.12 -1.56
C SER A 223 17.93 10.15 -1.73
N LEU A 224 17.71 11.06 -0.77
CA LEU A 224 16.79 12.19 -0.96
C LEU A 224 17.30 13.15 -2.03
N SER A 225 18.61 13.43 -2.01
CA SER A 225 19.27 14.28 -3.01
C SER A 225 19.30 13.63 -4.39
N LEU A 226 19.49 12.31 -4.44
CA LEU A 226 19.37 11.56 -5.68
C LEU A 226 17.92 11.59 -6.21
N GLY A 227 16.94 11.45 -5.32
CA GLY A 227 15.53 11.51 -5.65
C GLY A 227 15.12 12.86 -6.25
N THR A 228 15.56 13.98 -5.69
CA THR A 228 15.29 15.31 -6.24
C THR A 228 15.92 15.50 -7.62
N LEU A 229 17.16 15.05 -7.81
CA LEU A 229 17.86 15.10 -9.10
C LEU A 229 17.13 14.29 -10.18
N VAL A 230 16.77 13.03 -9.87
CA VAL A 230 16.02 12.18 -10.81
C VAL A 230 14.66 12.81 -11.13
N MET A 231 13.97 13.33 -10.11
CA MET A 231 12.66 13.95 -10.29
C MET A 231 12.71 15.22 -11.13
N GLN A 232 13.83 15.96 -11.18
CA GLN A 232 13.96 17.11 -12.08
C GLN A 232 13.72 16.72 -13.55
N TYR A 233 14.16 15.52 -13.96
CA TYR A 233 14.00 15.03 -15.32
C TYR A 233 12.71 14.24 -15.53
N VAL A 234 12.26 13.49 -14.52
CA VAL A 234 11.14 12.55 -14.65
C VAL A 234 9.78 13.21 -14.33
N SER A 235 9.76 14.21 -13.44
CA SER A 235 8.52 14.84 -12.95
C SER A 235 7.63 15.48 -14.03
N PRO A 236 8.14 16.14 -15.09
CA PRO A 236 7.31 16.66 -16.17
C PRO A 236 6.49 15.58 -16.88
N TRP A 237 6.95 14.33 -16.85
CA TRP A 237 6.33 13.19 -17.51
C TRP A 237 5.41 12.40 -16.59
N LEU A 238 5.74 12.32 -15.29
CA LEU A 238 4.99 11.58 -14.28
C LEU A 238 3.53 12.02 -14.14
N PHE A 239 3.26 13.32 -14.33
CA PHE A 239 1.91 13.89 -14.25
C PHE A 239 1.30 14.20 -15.61
N SER A 240 1.89 13.69 -16.70
CA SER A 240 1.28 13.80 -18.02
C SER A 240 -0.10 13.14 -17.99
N PRO A 241 -1.18 13.84 -18.39
CA PRO A 241 -2.52 13.26 -18.46
C PRO A 241 -2.55 11.96 -19.28
N PHE A 242 -1.72 11.88 -20.33
CA PHE A 242 -1.58 10.70 -21.18
C PHE A 242 -0.82 9.57 -20.49
N LEU A 243 0.23 9.87 -19.74
CA LEU A 243 1.00 8.86 -19.00
C LEU A 243 0.19 8.34 -17.81
N LEU A 244 -0.53 9.21 -17.09
CA LEU A 244 -1.45 8.81 -16.03
C LEU A 244 -2.63 8.00 -16.57
N PHE A 245 -3.17 8.37 -17.73
CA PHE A 245 -4.20 7.59 -18.42
C PHE A 245 -3.68 6.23 -18.88
N TYR A 246 -2.47 6.18 -19.46
CA TYR A 246 -1.86 4.93 -19.90
C TYR A 246 -1.47 4.04 -18.72
N ALA A 247 -0.94 4.62 -17.65
CA ALA A 247 -0.69 3.95 -16.39
C ALA A 247 -2.00 3.46 -15.76
N TYR A 248 -3.06 4.25 -15.77
CA TYR A 248 -4.37 3.80 -15.29
C TYR A 248 -4.94 2.66 -16.15
N MET A 249 -4.80 2.72 -17.47
CA MET A 249 -5.33 1.70 -18.39
C MET A 249 -4.54 0.38 -18.31
N TYR A 250 -3.21 0.44 -18.34
CA TYR A 250 -2.33 -0.73 -18.37
C TYR A 250 -1.93 -1.22 -16.99
N LEU A 251 -1.69 -0.30 -16.05
CA LEU A 251 -1.30 -0.62 -14.68
C LEU A 251 -2.51 -0.59 -13.72
N GLY A 252 -3.69 -0.07 -14.09
CA GLY A 252 -4.88 -0.10 -13.21
C GLY A 252 -5.34 -1.51 -12.83
N GLY A 253 -5.03 -2.52 -13.65
CA GLY A 253 -5.21 -3.93 -13.30
C GLY A 253 -4.11 -4.50 -12.38
N SER A 254 -2.85 -4.09 -12.59
CA SER A 254 -1.67 -4.63 -11.88
C SER A 254 -1.28 -3.81 -10.64
N ILE A 255 -1.02 -2.52 -10.79
CA ILE A 255 -0.78 -1.56 -9.69
C ILE A 255 -2.06 -1.37 -8.88
N GLY A 256 -3.25 -1.35 -9.50
CA GLY A 256 -4.51 -1.34 -8.75
C GLY A 256 -4.67 -2.59 -7.87
N GLY A 257 -4.22 -3.76 -8.34
CA GLY A 257 -4.18 -5.00 -7.56
C GLY A 257 -3.10 -5.03 -6.48
N GLU A 258 -1.92 -4.47 -6.74
CA GLU A 258 -0.79 -4.45 -5.79
C GLU A 258 -0.91 -3.35 -4.73
N VAL A 259 -1.40 -2.15 -5.08
CA VAL A 259 -1.71 -1.07 -4.13
C VAL A 259 -2.94 -1.44 -3.29
N ARG A 260 -3.96 -2.07 -3.87
CA ARG A 260 -5.04 -2.69 -3.08
C ARG A 260 -4.52 -3.87 -2.28
N GLY A 261 -3.60 -4.69 -2.81
CA GLY A 261 -2.99 -5.82 -2.10
C GLY A 261 -2.19 -5.37 -0.88
N PHE A 262 -1.46 -4.26 -0.99
CA PHE A 262 -0.73 -3.63 0.08
C PHE A 262 -1.66 -2.96 1.11
N GLY A 263 -2.68 -2.24 0.64
CA GLY A 263 -3.74 -1.71 1.49
C GLY A 263 -4.50 -2.82 2.23
N ASN A 264 -4.78 -3.93 1.55
CA ASN A 264 -5.44 -5.12 2.10
C ASN A 264 -4.53 -5.84 3.09
N ALA A 265 -3.22 -5.94 2.85
CA ALA A 265 -2.27 -6.52 3.78
C ALA A 265 -2.18 -5.71 5.09
N MET A 266 -2.12 -4.37 4.98
CA MET A 266 -2.16 -3.47 6.15
C MET A 266 -3.52 -3.56 6.87
N ARG A 267 -4.63 -3.58 6.13
CA ARG A 267 -5.98 -3.70 6.68
C ARG A 267 -6.20 -5.06 7.35
N GLN A 268 -5.66 -6.15 6.80
CA GLN A 268 -5.65 -7.48 7.42
C GLN A 268 -4.83 -7.49 8.71
N LYS A 269 -3.67 -6.83 8.75
CA LYS A 269 -2.85 -6.72 9.97
C LYS A 269 -3.59 -5.92 11.06
N GLN A 270 -4.24 -4.81 10.69
CA GLN A 270 -5.03 -4.00 11.60
C GLN A 270 -6.27 -4.75 12.10
N ASN A 271 -7.01 -5.41 11.21
CA ASN A 271 -8.18 -6.23 11.55
C ASN A 271 -7.79 -7.37 12.48
N PHE A 272 -6.69 -8.07 12.21
CA PHE A 272 -6.17 -9.13 13.07
C PHE A 272 -5.91 -8.62 14.50
N LYS A 273 -5.22 -7.47 14.63
CA LYS A 273 -4.97 -6.86 15.95
C LYS A 273 -6.28 -6.49 16.65
N ARG A 274 -7.25 -5.91 15.93
CA ARG A 274 -8.54 -5.51 16.49
C ARG A 274 -9.33 -6.72 16.98
N PHE A 275 -9.45 -7.78 16.19
CA PHE A 275 -10.18 -8.97 16.60
C PHE A 275 -9.46 -9.72 17.73
N LEU A 276 -8.13 -9.72 17.74
CA LEU A 276 -7.35 -10.25 18.87
C LEU A 276 -7.61 -9.44 20.16
N HIS A 277 -7.66 -8.12 20.06
CA HIS A 277 -8.01 -7.27 21.19
C HIS A 277 -9.45 -7.52 21.66
N ASN A 278 -10.41 -7.62 20.75
CA ASN A 278 -11.80 -7.92 21.11
C ASN A 278 -11.92 -9.28 21.80
N ALA A 279 -11.29 -10.33 21.26
CA ALA A 279 -11.28 -11.66 21.86
C ALA A 279 -10.55 -11.71 23.22
N THR A 280 -9.69 -10.74 23.53
CA THR A 280 -9.01 -10.67 24.84
C THR A 280 -9.78 -9.83 25.86
N VAL A 281 -10.42 -8.74 25.43
CA VAL A 281 -11.25 -7.89 26.31
C VAL A 281 -12.63 -8.50 26.55
N ASN A 282 -13.20 -9.14 25.53
CA ASN A 282 -14.45 -9.89 25.61
C ASN A 282 -14.24 -11.31 25.05
N PRO A 283 -13.82 -12.26 25.90
CA PRO A 283 -13.65 -13.66 25.49
C PRO A 283 -14.93 -14.39 25.07
N LYS A 284 -16.11 -13.77 25.21
CA LYS A 284 -17.42 -14.32 24.81
C LYS A 284 -17.95 -13.67 23.52
N ASP A 285 -17.08 -13.12 22.70
CA ASP A 285 -17.41 -12.57 21.38
C ASP A 285 -17.17 -13.64 20.30
N ALA A 286 -18.24 -14.33 19.87
CA ALA A 286 -18.18 -15.37 18.85
C ALA A 286 -17.67 -14.82 17.51
N ASP A 287 -18.17 -13.67 17.08
CA ASP A 287 -17.76 -12.99 15.84
C ASP A 287 -16.25 -12.70 15.83
N ALA A 288 -15.69 -12.22 16.94
CA ALA A 288 -14.25 -11.96 17.03
C ALA A 288 -13.42 -13.23 16.84
N HIS A 289 -13.90 -14.37 17.38
CA HIS A 289 -13.26 -15.66 17.20
C HIS A 289 -13.38 -16.19 15.76
N VAL A 290 -14.55 -16.07 15.11
CA VAL A 290 -14.74 -16.39 13.69
C VAL A 290 -13.80 -15.57 12.81
N GLN A 291 -13.74 -14.26 13.02
CA GLN A 291 -12.89 -13.37 12.22
C GLN A 291 -11.39 -13.68 12.39
N LEU A 292 -10.95 -14.05 13.60
CA LEU A 292 -9.58 -14.54 13.82
C LEU A 292 -9.32 -15.85 13.06
N ALA A 293 -10.28 -16.80 13.09
CA ALA A 293 -10.16 -18.05 12.37
C ALA A 293 -10.03 -17.84 10.86
N LEU A 294 -10.88 -16.99 10.26
CA LEU A 294 -10.79 -16.64 8.83
C LEU A 294 -9.41 -16.07 8.45
N ILE A 295 -8.83 -15.22 9.30
CA ILE A 295 -7.48 -14.68 9.08
C ILE A 295 -6.42 -15.79 9.18
N TYR A 296 -6.57 -16.74 10.12
CA TYR A 296 -5.67 -17.89 10.22
C TYR A 296 -5.79 -18.83 9.02
N LEU A 297 -6.99 -19.09 8.50
CA LEU A 297 -7.22 -19.86 7.26
C LEU A 297 -6.56 -19.18 6.06
N GLN A 298 -6.70 -17.86 5.93
CA GLN A 298 -6.02 -17.10 4.87
C GLN A 298 -4.50 -17.23 4.95
N ARG A 299 -3.95 -17.34 6.17
CA ARG A 299 -2.52 -17.57 6.43
C ARG A 299 -2.10 -19.04 6.36
N ARG A 300 -3.02 -19.94 5.97
CA ARG A 300 -2.84 -21.40 5.95
C ARG A 300 -2.40 -21.99 7.30
N GLN A 301 -2.84 -21.38 8.40
CA GLN A 301 -2.63 -21.85 9.77
C GLN A 301 -3.91 -22.51 10.29
N GLU A 302 -4.31 -23.60 9.65
CA GLU A 302 -5.61 -24.25 9.87
C GLU A 302 -5.84 -24.69 11.32
N ALA A 303 -4.84 -25.29 11.97
CA ALA A 303 -4.97 -25.73 13.37
C ALA A 303 -5.38 -24.58 14.32
N LYS A 304 -4.81 -23.38 14.13
CA LYS A 304 -5.19 -22.19 14.93
C LYS A 304 -6.57 -21.68 14.55
N ALA A 305 -6.96 -21.81 13.28
CA ALA A 305 -8.29 -21.47 12.86
C ALA A 305 -9.33 -22.37 13.53
N VAL A 306 -9.12 -23.68 13.52
CA VAL A 306 -9.99 -24.67 14.19
C VAL A 306 -10.14 -24.36 15.68
N ASP A 307 -9.06 -24.03 16.39
CA ASP A 307 -9.14 -23.65 17.80
C ASP A 307 -10.02 -22.40 18.05
N HIS A 308 -9.98 -21.44 17.13
CA HIS A 308 -10.82 -20.24 17.22
C HIS A 308 -12.27 -20.50 16.78
N LEU A 309 -12.50 -21.31 15.75
CA LEU A 309 -13.85 -21.74 15.36
C LEU A 309 -14.51 -22.54 16.48
N ARG A 310 -13.78 -23.44 17.15
CA ARG A 310 -14.28 -24.19 18.30
C ARG A 310 -14.72 -23.26 19.43
N LYS A 311 -13.91 -22.24 19.75
CA LYS A 311 -14.29 -21.22 20.74
C LYS A 311 -15.53 -20.44 20.34
N ALA A 312 -15.68 -20.10 19.06
CA ALA A 312 -16.89 -19.45 18.57
C ALA A 312 -18.12 -20.35 18.78
N LEU A 313 -18.01 -21.64 18.44
CA LEU A 313 -19.09 -22.62 18.61
C LEU A 313 -19.38 -22.97 20.09
N GLU A 314 -18.39 -22.86 20.99
CA GLU A 314 -18.61 -22.96 22.44
C GLU A 314 -19.42 -21.77 22.99
N ILE A 315 -19.40 -20.62 22.31
CA ILE A 315 -20.13 -19.41 22.70
C ILE A 315 -21.52 -19.41 22.06
N ASP A 316 -21.59 -19.68 20.76
CA ASP A 316 -22.82 -19.82 19.97
C ASP A 316 -22.69 -21.04 19.05
N GLU A 317 -23.34 -22.13 19.45
CA GLU A 317 -23.35 -23.40 18.72
C GLU A 317 -23.94 -23.27 17.31
N THR A 318 -24.74 -22.23 17.09
CA THR A 318 -25.48 -22.00 15.85
C THR A 318 -24.83 -20.96 14.94
N GLU A 319 -23.66 -20.44 15.32
CA GLU A 319 -22.94 -19.43 14.56
C GLU A 319 -22.65 -19.91 13.12
N ILE A 320 -23.19 -19.18 12.15
CA ILE A 320 -23.31 -19.63 10.77
C ILE A 320 -21.94 -19.75 10.10
N ASP A 321 -21.13 -18.70 10.20
CA ASP A 321 -19.80 -18.66 9.56
C ASP A 321 -18.86 -19.68 10.21
N ALA A 322 -19.02 -19.91 11.53
CA ALA A 322 -18.23 -20.89 12.26
C ALA A 322 -18.52 -22.32 11.79
N ASN A 323 -19.80 -22.69 11.73
CA ASN A 323 -20.24 -23.99 11.24
C ASN A 323 -19.87 -24.19 9.76
N TYR A 324 -20.05 -23.17 8.92
CA TYR A 324 -19.70 -23.26 7.50
C TYR A 324 -18.21 -23.53 7.27
N GLU A 325 -17.32 -22.79 7.94
CA GLU A 325 -15.87 -23.01 7.80
C GLU A 325 -15.42 -24.32 8.46
N MET A 326 -16.00 -24.73 9.59
CA MET A 326 -15.70 -26.03 10.20
C MET A 326 -16.11 -27.17 9.26
N GLY A 327 -17.29 -27.10 8.63
CA GLY A 327 -17.73 -28.11 7.67
C GLY A 327 -16.77 -28.26 6.48
N LYS A 328 -16.23 -27.14 5.96
CA LYS A 328 -15.22 -27.17 4.89
C LYS A 328 -13.91 -27.82 5.35
N ILE A 329 -13.47 -27.53 6.57
CA ILE A 329 -12.25 -28.10 7.16
C ILE A 329 -12.42 -29.61 7.36
N GLU A 330 -13.53 -30.04 7.96
CA GLU A 330 -13.82 -31.47 8.17
C GLU A 330 -13.93 -32.25 6.86
N ARG A 331 -14.56 -31.68 5.82
CA ARG A 331 -14.55 -32.29 4.48
C ARG A 331 -13.12 -32.42 3.94
N GLY A 332 -12.30 -31.37 4.10
CA GLY A 332 -10.89 -31.40 3.70
C GLY A 332 -10.07 -32.50 4.40
N HIS A 333 -10.44 -32.85 5.63
CA HIS A 333 -9.88 -33.98 6.38
C HIS A 333 -10.48 -35.34 6.01
N GLY A 334 -11.54 -35.39 5.19
CA GLY A 334 -12.25 -36.61 4.84
C GLY A 334 -13.30 -37.04 5.89
N ASN A 335 -13.57 -36.21 6.90
CA ASN A 335 -14.60 -36.45 7.90
C ASN A 335 -15.97 -35.99 7.35
N LEU A 336 -16.48 -36.74 6.37
CA LEU A 336 -17.61 -36.30 5.54
C LEU A 336 -18.93 -36.18 6.33
N GLN A 337 -19.14 -37.05 7.34
CA GLN A 337 -20.35 -37.01 8.15
C GLN A 337 -20.37 -35.79 9.07
N GLU A 338 -19.24 -35.48 9.71
CA GLU A 338 -19.05 -34.29 10.54
C GLU A 338 -19.22 -33.02 9.72
N ALA A 339 -18.68 -32.99 8.49
CA ALA A 339 -18.88 -31.88 7.57
C ALA A 339 -20.37 -31.65 7.27
N LEU A 340 -21.12 -32.72 6.97
CA LEU A 340 -22.56 -32.64 6.73
C LEU A 340 -23.33 -32.17 7.97
N ASN A 341 -22.95 -32.60 9.17
CA ASN A 341 -23.58 -32.15 10.42
C ASN A 341 -23.40 -30.63 10.61
N HIS A 342 -22.20 -30.11 10.38
CA HIS A 342 -21.95 -28.66 10.42
C HIS A 342 -22.74 -27.89 9.35
N PHE A 343 -22.78 -28.41 8.12
CA PHE A 343 -23.58 -27.79 7.06
C PHE A 343 -25.09 -27.86 7.33
N ALA A 344 -25.58 -28.88 8.02
CA ALA A 344 -26.99 -28.99 8.41
C ALA A 344 -27.40 -27.83 9.33
N THR A 345 -26.59 -27.50 10.34
CA THR A 345 -26.81 -26.33 11.22
C THR A 345 -26.93 -25.03 10.42
N VAL A 346 -26.09 -24.86 9.38
CA VAL A 346 -26.14 -23.69 8.50
C VAL A 346 -27.44 -23.61 7.69
N VAL A 347 -27.93 -24.75 7.19
CA VAL A 347 -29.17 -24.82 6.40
C VAL A 347 -30.41 -24.57 7.27
N GLU A 348 -30.40 -25.04 8.52
CA GLU A 348 -31.51 -24.88 9.48
C GLU A 348 -31.76 -23.41 9.88
N GLN A 349 -30.72 -22.58 9.86
CA GLN A 349 -30.78 -21.21 10.35
C GLN A 349 -31.65 -20.26 9.51
N ASN A 350 -31.75 -20.42 8.18
CA ASN A 350 -32.77 -19.78 7.31
C ASN A 350 -32.62 -20.19 5.83
N ASP A 351 -33.39 -21.13 5.30
CA ASP A 351 -33.28 -21.58 3.89
C ASP A 351 -33.58 -20.48 2.83
N LYS A 352 -34.26 -19.38 3.21
CA LYS A 352 -34.59 -18.24 2.33
C LYS A 352 -33.50 -17.16 2.26
N HIS A 353 -32.49 -17.23 3.13
CA HIS A 353 -31.31 -16.35 3.15
C HIS A 353 -29.98 -17.13 3.24
N ALA A 354 -30.02 -18.46 3.40
CA ALA A 354 -28.85 -19.31 3.48
C ALA A 354 -27.99 -19.09 2.24
N LEU A 355 -26.75 -18.69 2.49
CA LEU A 355 -25.65 -18.60 1.54
C LEU A 355 -25.78 -19.78 0.58
N SER A 356 -26.14 -19.53 -0.68
CA SER A 356 -26.37 -20.60 -1.65
C SER A 356 -25.14 -21.50 -1.78
N GLU A 357 -23.96 -20.97 -1.48
CA GLU A 357 -22.68 -21.67 -1.42
C GLU A 357 -22.69 -22.91 -0.51
N VAL A 358 -23.49 -22.97 0.56
CA VAL A 358 -23.57 -24.18 1.41
C VAL A 358 -24.10 -25.40 0.67
N TRP A 359 -25.10 -25.24 -0.20
CA TRP A 359 -25.66 -26.35 -0.99
C TRP A 359 -24.65 -26.90 -1.98
N ARG A 360 -23.75 -26.05 -2.48
CA ARG A 360 -22.60 -26.49 -3.28
C ARG A 360 -21.64 -27.32 -2.44
N GLU A 361 -21.27 -26.84 -1.24
CA GLU A 361 -20.37 -27.60 -0.36
C GLU A 361 -20.97 -28.94 0.09
N ILE A 362 -22.27 -28.98 0.42
CA ILE A 362 -23.01 -30.22 0.72
C ILE A 362 -22.97 -31.18 -0.47
N GLY A 363 -23.28 -30.70 -1.67
CA GLY A 363 -23.26 -31.53 -2.88
C GLY A 363 -21.89 -32.10 -3.21
N ILE A 364 -20.83 -31.30 -3.02
CA ILE A 364 -19.44 -31.78 -3.14
C ILE A 364 -19.13 -32.82 -2.06
N THR A 365 -19.60 -32.61 -0.82
CA THR A 365 -19.38 -33.56 0.29
C THR A 365 -20.05 -34.91 0.02
N TYR A 366 -21.27 -34.91 -0.51
CA TYR A 366 -21.95 -36.15 -0.92
C TYR A 366 -21.26 -36.82 -2.11
N LEU A 367 -20.75 -36.05 -3.08
CA LEU A 367 -19.94 -36.60 -4.17
C LEU A 367 -18.66 -37.26 -3.64
N ASP A 368 -17.96 -36.64 -2.68
CA ASP A 368 -16.78 -37.20 -2.04
C ASP A 368 -17.12 -38.47 -1.22
N ALA A 369 -18.37 -38.58 -0.74
CA ALA A 369 -18.91 -39.75 -0.05
C ALA A 369 -19.47 -40.84 -0.99
N ASP A 370 -19.38 -40.65 -2.31
CA ASP A 370 -19.97 -41.52 -3.35
C ASP A 370 -21.51 -41.66 -3.26
N MET A 371 -22.17 -40.71 -2.59
CA MET A 371 -23.63 -40.61 -2.47
C MET A 371 -24.20 -39.75 -3.61
N LEU A 372 -24.29 -40.37 -4.79
CA LEU A 372 -24.52 -39.63 -6.04
C LEU A 372 -25.91 -38.98 -6.14
N ASP A 373 -26.95 -39.62 -5.60
CA ASP A 373 -28.33 -39.12 -5.69
C ASP A 373 -28.55 -37.90 -4.77
N GLU A 374 -27.98 -37.94 -3.56
CA GLU A 374 -27.98 -36.81 -2.63
C GLU A 374 -27.11 -35.66 -3.16
N ALA A 375 -25.95 -35.96 -3.74
CA ALA A 375 -25.11 -34.98 -4.41
C ALA A 375 -25.84 -34.28 -5.55
N HIS A 376 -26.58 -35.04 -6.37
CA HIS A 376 -27.40 -34.52 -7.46
C HIS A 376 -28.44 -33.53 -6.93
N ASN A 377 -29.24 -33.93 -5.95
CA ASN A 377 -30.30 -33.09 -5.38
C ASN A 377 -29.74 -31.80 -4.76
N ALA A 378 -28.63 -31.88 -4.03
CA ALA A 378 -27.99 -30.71 -3.43
C ALA A 378 -27.47 -29.72 -4.50
N LEU A 379 -26.81 -30.21 -5.56
CA LEU A 379 -26.30 -29.36 -6.63
C LEU A 379 -27.39 -28.86 -7.57
N GLU A 380 -28.48 -29.61 -7.76
CA GLU A 380 -29.66 -29.14 -8.47
C GLU A 380 -30.28 -27.95 -7.73
N LYS A 381 -30.51 -28.06 -6.41
CA LYS A 381 -30.96 -26.95 -5.57
C LYS A 381 -30.02 -25.74 -5.67
N PHE A 382 -28.70 -25.96 -5.70
CA PHE A 382 -27.71 -24.91 -5.85
C PHE A 382 -27.82 -24.20 -7.21
N THR A 383 -27.82 -24.96 -8.30
CA THR A 383 -27.79 -24.43 -9.67
C THR A 383 -29.09 -23.73 -10.06
N ILE A 384 -30.24 -24.12 -9.50
CA ILE A 384 -31.49 -23.38 -9.66
C ILE A 384 -31.36 -21.95 -9.09
N ARG A 385 -30.69 -21.78 -7.95
CA ARG A 385 -30.49 -20.47 -7.30
C ARG A 385 -29.32 -19.69 -7.93
N ARG A 386 -28.27 -20.39 -8.36
CA ARG A 386 -27.04 -19.82 -8.94
C ARG A 386 -26.67 -20.49 -10.26
N SER A 387 -27.47 -20.22 -11.28
CA SER A 387 -27.34 -20.84 -12.61
C SER A 387 -26.07 -20.47 -13.39
N ALA A 388 -25.34 -19.44 -12.95
CA ALA A 388 -24.11 -18.97 -13.59
C ALA A 388 -22.83 -19.20 -12.75
N ASP A 389 -22.93 -19.92 -11.62
CA ASP A 389 -21.74 -20.24 -10.82
C ASP A 389 -20.93 -21.37 -11.47
N VAL A 390 -19.74 -21.02 -11.97
CA VAL A 390 -18.88 -21.94 -12.75
C VAL A 390 -18.38 -23.12 -11.94
N GLU A 391 -18.21 -22.96 -10.62
CA GLU A 391 -17.74 -24.01 -9.74
C GLU A 391 -18.83 -25.04 -9.50
N GLY A 392 -20.04 -24.61 -9.12
CA GLY A 392 -21.16 -25.52 -8.92
C GLY A 392 -21.60 -26.23 -10.21
N LEU A 393 -21.59 -25.55 -11.36
CA LEU A 393 -21.86 -26.20 -12.66
C LEU A 393 -20.84 -27.30 -12.96
N TYR A 394 -19.55 -27.07 -12.69
CA TYR A 394 -18.52 -28.08 -12.88
C TYR A 394 -18.75 -29.31 -11.99
N TYR A 395 -19.00 -29.10 -10.70
CA TYR A 395 -19.28 -30.21 -9.79
C TYR A 395 -20.58 -30.93 -10.11
N PHE A 396 -21.61 -30.22 -10.60
CA PHE A 396 -22.84 -30.87 -11.02
C PHE A 396 -22.62 -31.75 -12.26
N GLY A 397 -21.82 -31.27 -13.22
CA GLY A 397 -21.35 -32.10 -14.34
C GLY A 397 -20.58 -33.34 -13.89
N LYS A 398 -19.74 -33.23 -12.85
CA LYS A 398 -19.06 -34.40 -12.25
C LYS A 398 -20.02 -35.42 -11.67
N VAL A 399 -21.04 -34.98 -10.92
CA VAL A 399 -22.07 -35.88 -10.35
C VAL A 399 -22.82 -36.59 -11.47
N LEU A 400 -23.31 -35.85 -12.47
CA LEU A 400 -24.05 -36.42 -13.61
C LEU A 400 -23.19 -37.44 -14.39
N LYS A 401 -21.90 -37.15 -14.56
CA LYS A 401 -20.95 -38.07 -15.20
C LYS A 401 -20.77 -39.35 -14.38
N ALA A 402 -20.65 -39.24 -13.06
CA ALA A 402 -20.55 -40.38 -12.16
C ALA A 402 -21.85 -41.24 -12.16
N GLN A 403 -23.02 -40.61 -12.31
CA GLN A 403 -24.31 -41.29 -12.48
C GLN A 403 -24.50 -41.94 -13.87
N GLY A 404 -23.61 -41.68 -14.83
CA GLY A 404 -23.72 -42.18 -16.20
C GLY A 404 -24.58 -41.31 -17.14
N ASN A 405 -25.07 -40.17 -16.67
CA ASN A 405 -25.84 -39.19 -17.46
C ASN A 405 -24.89 -38.31 -18.30
N LEU A 406 -24.21 -38.93 -19.28
CA LEU A 406 -23.11 -38.30 -20.01
C LEU A 406 -23.53 -37.07 -20.82
N ASP A 407 -24.74 -37.06 -21.39
CA ASP A 407 -25.24 -35.95 -22.20
C ASP A 407 -25.50 -34.69 -21.34
N GLU A 408 -26.12 -34.88 -20.18
CA GLU A 408 -26.37 -33.79 -19.23
C GLU A 408 -25.07 -33.30 -18.59
N ALA A 409 -24.15 -34.21 -18.27
CA ALA A 409 -22.82 -33.87 -17.77
C ALA A 409 -22.06 -32.98 -18.77
N ARG A 410 -22.05 -33.37 -20.06
CA ARG A 410 -21.46 -32.59 -21.16
C ARG A 410 -22.04 -31.18 -21.21
N LYS A 411 -23.37 -31.04 -21.11
CA LYS A 411 -24.06 -29.75 -21.08
C LYS A 411 -23.59 -28.88 -19.91
N MET A 412 -23.44 -29.43 -18.70
CA MET A 412 -22.97 -28.68 -17.53
C MET A 412 -21.52 -28.20 -17.69
N PHE A 413 -20.64 -29.03 -18.26
CA PHE A 413 -19.25 -28.64 -18.55
C PHE A 413 -19.16 -27.55 -19.64
N GLU A 414 -19.97 -27.63 -20.68
CA GLU A 414 -20.06 -26.59 -21.73
C GLU A 414 -20.53 -25.26 -21.14
N GLN A 415 -21.59 -25.28 -20.31
CA GLN A 415 -22.06 -24.08 -19.61
C GLN A 415 -20.99 -23.49 -18.69
N THR A 416 -20.24 -24.34 -17.97
CA THR A 416 -19.09 -23.89 -17.15
C THR A 416 -18.08 -23.10 -17.99
N ILE A 417 -17.75 -23.59 -19.19
CA ILE A 417 -16.80 -22.94 -20.09
C ILE A 417 -17.35 -21.61 -20.60
N ASP A 418 -18.63 -21.57 -20.98
CA ASP A 418 -19.23 -20.39 -21.58
C ASP A 418 -19.43 -19.27 -20.56
N TYR A 419 -19.93 -19.58 -19.35
CA TYR A 419 -20.00 -18.61 -18.27
C TYR A 419 -18.61 -18.13 -17.84
N ALA A 420 -17.60 -19.00 -17.82
CA ALA A 420 -16.24 -18.59 -17.51
C ALA A 420 -15.63 -17.63 -18.56
N LYS A 421 -15.99 -17.80 -19.84
CA LYS A 421 -15.58 -16.87 -20.92
C LYS A 421 -16.31 -15.54 -20.85
N ALA A 422 -17.59 -15.55 -20.48
CA ALA A 422 -18.42 -14.35 -20.34
C ALA A 422 -18.12 -13.55 -19.05
N ALA A 423 -17.31 -14.10 -18.14
CA ALA A 423 -17.00 -13.46 -16.86
C ALA A 423 -16.23 -12.12 -17.03
N PRO A 424 -16.55 -11.09 -16.23
CA PRO A 424 -15.79 -9.83 -16.22
C PRO A 424 -14.29 -10.01 -15.92
N ASP A 425 -13.45 -9.09 -16.40
CA ASP A 425 -11.98 -9.22 -16.31
C ASP A 425 -11.46 -9.40 -14.87
N PHE A 426 -12.12 -8.80 -13.87
CA PHE A 426 -11.70 -8.93 -12.46
C PHE A 426 -11.94 -10.33 -11.87
N SER A 427 -12.93 -11.09 -12.36
CA SER A 427 -13.23 -12.47 -11.90
C SER A 427 -12.61 -13.54 -12.79
N ARG A 428 -12.08 -13.15 -13.95
CA ARG A 428 -11.57 -14.04 -15.00
C ARG A 428 -10.49 -15.00 -14.53
N ARG A 429 -9.59 -14.57 -13.62
CA ARG A 429 -8.55 -15.46 -13.05
C ARG A 429 -9.13 -16.62 -12.24
N GLY A 430 -10.21 -16.37 -11.48
CA GLY A 430 -10.88 -17.41 -10.70
C GLY A 430 -11.67 -18.39 -11.59
N THR A 431 -12.36 -17.88 -12.60
CA THR A 431 -13.20 -18.71 -13.49
C THR A 431 -12.39 -19.51 -14.52
N THR A 432 -11.20 -19.03 -14.91
CA THR A 432 -10.33 -19.70 -15.90
C THR A 432 -9.89 -21.09 -15.43
N HIS A 433 -9.69 -21.29 -14.12
CA HIS A 433 -9.34 -22.59 -13.56
C HIS A 433 -10.42 -23.63 -13.85
N TRP A 434 -11.67 -23.32 -13.52
CA TRP A 434 -12.84 -24.18 -13.74
C TRP A 434 -13.09 -24.46 -15.21
N SER A 435 -12.94 -23.46 -16.09
CA SER A 435 -13.02 -23.66 -17.54
C SER A 435 -12.00 -24.67 -18.06
N LYS A 436 -10.77 -24.67 -17.52
CA LYS A 436 -9.74 -25.65 -17.89
C LYS A 436 -10.06 -27.05 -17.40
N LEU A 437 -10.62 -27.18 -16.19
CA LEU A 437 -11.06 -28.46 -15.66
C LEU A 437 -12.21 -29.04 -16.50
N ALA A 438 -13.25 -28.24 -16.75
CA ALA A 438 -14.39 -28.64 -17.59
C ALA A 438 -13.96 -29.10 -18.99
N LYS A 439 -13.01 -28.42 -19.64
CA LYS A 439 -12.47 -28.84 -20.95
C LYS A 439 -11.78 -30.20 -20.94
N LYS A 440 -11.23 -30.64 -19.80
CA LYS A 440 -10.60 -31.97 -19.70
C LYS A 440 -11.63 -33.08 -19.56
N GLU A 441 -12.85 -32.76 -19.13
CA GLU A 441 -13.93 -33.72 -18.92
C GLU A 441 -14.76 -34.01 -20.18
N LEU A 442 -14.67 -33.12 -21.18
CA LEU A 442 -15.34 -33.18 -22.49
C LEU A 442 -14.59 -34.01 -23.52
#